data_AF-A0A7W8D0S9-F1
#
_entry.id   AF-A0A7W8D0S9-F1
#
_cell.length_a   1.000
_cell.length_b   1.000
_cell.length_c   1.000
_cell.angle_alpha   90.00
_cell.angle_beta   90.00
_cell.angle_gamma   90.00
#
_symmetry.space_group_name_H-M   'P 1'
#
loop_
_entity.id
_entity.type
_entity.pdbx_description
1 polymer ?
#
loop_
_entity_poly.entity_id
_entity_poly.type
_entity_poly.pdbx_seq_one_letter_code
_entity_poly.pdbx_strand_id
1 'polypeptide(L)'
;MLGLGILIYSIQVTSFAYFFTFFFHNEHKIRNFILMMLIFVLIMGPVSQLINNSYITIPTGMIMVYIMLRILFREESKMRCLWATIIWEFIMFFCEIIMLAMLLLSDTEIQQVTFFHQYTLWFYVVQYICLLIFYSLAIVLFGPKEASDPQTIILESILMALQILSFLLCTCIVYEINLYLIVLYSVLFLLSVLYLFKKLIQFQEQKKQKVTAHFLQEQLNQQIEHYIQLKQQDQFRKLRHDYINFMERFSE
;
A
#
# COMPACT_ATOMS: atom_id res chain seq x y z
N MET A 1 4.14 -19.23 -25.00
CA MET A 1 5.00 -19.31 -23.79
C MET A 1 5.55 -17.95 -23.34
N LEU A 2 5.94 -17.04 -24.24
CA LEU A 2 6.44 -15.69 -23.90
C LEU A 2 5.44 -14.85 -23.07
N GLY A 3 4.14 -15.01 -23.31
CA GLY A 3 3.08 -14.32 -22.56
C GLY A 3 3.01 -14.71 -21.08
N LEU A 4 3.33 -15.95 -20.70
CA LEU A 4 3.15 -16.45 -19.32
C LEU A 4 4.23 -15.88 -18.37
N GLY A 5 5.47 -15.76 -18.85
CA GLY A 5 6.56 -15.12 -18.10
C GLY A 5 6.32 -13.62 -17.87
N ILE A 6 5.80 -12.91 -18.88
CA ILE A 6 5.39 -11.51 -18.75
C ILE A 6 4.25 -11.36 -17.75
N LEU A 7 3.30 -12.30 -17.75
CA LEU A 7 2.16 -12.30 -16.83
C LEU A 7 2.63 -12.53 -15.38
N ILE A 8 3.47 -13.55 -15.14
CA ILE A 8 4.06 -13.83 -13.81
C ILE A 8 4.86 -12.61 -13.33
N TYR A 9 5.71 -12.04 -14.18
CA TYR A 9 6.50 -10.87 -13.83
C TYR A 9 5.61 -9.67 -13.49
N SER A 10 4.57 -9.41 -14.30
CA SER A 10 3.61 -8.33 -14.04
C SER A 10 2.90 -8.51 -12.71
N ILE A 11 2.54 -9.75 -12.36
CA ILE A 11 1.93 -10.09 -11.08
C ILE A 11 2.92 -9.82 -9.93
N GLN A 12 4.17 -10.30 -10.01
CA GLN A 12 5.17 -10.03 -8.98
C GLN A 12 5.44 -8.54 -8.77
N VAL A 13 5.47 -7.77 -9.86
CA VAL A 13 5.63 -6.32 -9.81
C VAL A 13 4.48 -5.64 -9.04
N THR A 14 3.26 -6.20 -9.04
CA THR A 14 2.18 -5.68 -8.19
C THR A 14 2.48 -5.76 -6.71
N SER A 15 3.16 -6.82 -6.25
CA SER A 15 3.60 -6.97 -4.86
C SER A 15 4.62 -5.90 -4.48
N PHE A 16 5.53 -5.56 -5.40
CA PHE A 16 6.55 -4.52 -5.18
C PHE A 16 5.91 -3.14 -5.10
N ALA A 17 5.05 -2.82 -6.06
CA ALA A 17 4.32 -1.55 -6.06
C ALA A 17 3.41 -1.42 -4.83
N TYR A 18 2.80 -2.52 -4.38
CA TYR A 18 2.01 -2.58 -3.15
C TYR A 18 2.88 -2.22 -1.95
N PHE A 19 4.00 -2.91 -1.75
CA PHE A 19 4.91 -2.65 -0.63
C PHE A 19 5.27 -1.16 -0.52
N PHE A 20 5.82 -0.57 -1.59
CA PHE A 20 6.28 0.82 -1.53
C PHE A 20 5.14 1.84 -1.39
N THR A 21 3.97 1.58 -1.96
CA THR A 21 2.83 2.50 -1.89
C THR A 21 2.30 2.62 -0.45
N PHE A 22 2.32 1.54 0.31
CA PHE A 22 1.80 1.48 1.67
C PHE A 22 2.89 1.69 2.74
N PHE A 23 4.17 1.45 2.40
CA PHE A 23 5.30 1.69 3.30
C PHE A 23 5.62 3.19 3.52
N PHE A 24 5.39 4.04 2.52
CA PHE A 24 5.62 5.48 2.61
C PHE A 24 4.35 6.26 2.95
N HIS A 25 4.51 7.41 3.61
CA HIS A 25 3.40 8.33 3.79
C HIS A 25 3.16 9.06 2.46
N ASN A 26 1.95 8.94 1.91
CA ASN A 26 1.63 9.46 0.59
C ASN A 26 0.14 9.78 0.44
N GLU A 27 -0.15 10.98 -0.07
CA GLU A 27 -1.51 11.45 -0.34
C GLU A 27 -2.11 10.81 -1.60
N HIS A 28 -1.28 10.49 -2.59
CA HIS A 28 -1.72 9.99 -3.91
C HIS A 28 -1.30 8.54 -4.16
N LYS A 29 -1.80 7.62 -3.32
CA LYS A 29 -1.44 6.19 -3.35
C LYS A 29 -1.65 5.54 -4.72
N ILE A 30 -2.81 5.73 -5.36
CA ILE A 30 -3.15 5.09 -6.65
C ILE A 30 -2.22 5.55 -7.76
N ARG A 31 -1.97 6.87 -7.86
CA ARG A 31 -1.10 7.44 -8.88
C ARG A 31 0.32 6.86 -8.77
N ASN A 32 0.86 6.82 -7.55
CA ASN A 32 2.21 6.33 -7.33
C ASN A 32 2.30 4.80 -7.51
N PHE A 33 1.26 4.04 -7.15
CA PHE A 33 1.18 2.61 -7.44
C PHE A 33 1.27 2.34 -8.95
N ILE A 34 0.45 3.02 -9.76
CA ILE A 34 0.44 2.86 -11.23
C ILE A 34 1.78 3.29 -11.84
N LEU A 35 2.36 4.39 -11.37
CA LEU A 35 3.66 4.85 -11.85
C LEU A 35 4.77 3.85 -11.52
N MET A 36 4.78 3.25 -10.32
CA MET A 36 5.76 2.23 -9.97
C MET A 36 5.60 0.98 -10.83
N MET A 37 4.37 0.50 -11.04
CA MET A 37 4.09 -0.61 -11.96
C MET A 37 4.68 -0.36 -13.35
N LEU A 38 4.45 0.84 -13.92
CA LEU A 38 4.99 1.22 -15.22
C LEU A 38 6.52 1.26 -15.23
N ILE A 39 7.15 1.82 -14.20
CA ILE A 39 8.61 1.90 -14.11
C ILE A 39 9.21 0.49 -14.00
N PHE A 40 8.65 -0.38 -13.16
CA PHE A 40 9.13 -1.75 -13.03
C PHE A 40 9.00 -2.53 -14.35
N VAL A 41 7.85 -2.46 -15.02
CA VAL A 41 7.60 -3.23 -16.25
C VAL A 41 8.32 -2.64 -17.47
N LEU A 42 8.29 -1.32 -17.66
CA LEU A 42 8.80 -0.68 -18.89
C LEU A 42 10.26 -0.24 -18.80
N ILE A 43 10.81 -0.06 -17.61
CA ILE A 43 12.20 0.40 -17.42
C ILE A 43 13.03 -0.70 -16.78
N MET A 44 12.67 -1.16 -15.58
CA MET A 44 13.53 -2.11 -14.85
C MET A 44 13.54 -3.50 -15.49
N GLY A 45 12.41 -3.99 -15.98
CA GLY A 45 12.30 -5.28 -16.67
C GLY A 45 13.21 -5.38 -17.90
N PRO A 46 13.16 -4.43 -18.85
CA PRO A 46 14.07 -4.43 -19.99
C PRO A 46 15.53 -4.27 -19.58
N VAL A 47 15.84 -3.41 -18.61
CA VAL A 47 17.24 -3.23 -18.16
C VAL A 47 17.78 -4.51 -17.52
N SER A 48 16.99 -5.22 -16.73
CA SER A 48 17.45 -6.48 -16.12
C SER A 48 17.73 -7.55 -17.17
N GLN A 49 17.02 -7.56 -18.30
CA GLN A 49 17.31 -8.45 -19.44
C GLN A 49 18.56 -8.08 -20.23
N LEU A 50 18.93 -6.79 -20.27
CA LEU A 50 20.16 -6.34 -20.95
C LEU A 50 21.43 -6.69 -20.16
N ILE A 51 21.31 -6.93 -18.86
CA ILE A 51 22.41 -7.29 -17.98
C ILE A 51 22.57 -8.82 -17.97
N ASN A 52 23.51 -9.32 -18.78
CA ASN A 52 23.81 -10.76 -18.85
C ASN A 52 24.52 -11.31 -17.60
N ASN A 53 25.01 -10.46 -16.69
CA ASN A 53 25.72 -10.88 -15.49
C ASN A 53 24.82 -10.77 -14.25
N SER A 54 24.38 -11.93 -13.73
CA SER A 54 23.51 -12.04 -12.55
C SER A 54 24.07 -11.37 -11.30
N TYR A 55 25.39 -11.32 -11.13
CA TYR A 55 26.04 -10.66 -9.98
C TYR A 55 25.88 -9.14 -9.99
N ILE A 56 25.67 -8.55 -11.16
CA ILE A 56 25.50 -7.10 -11.35
C ILE A 56 24.00 -6.73 -11.32
N THR A 57 23.11 -7.67 -11.64
CA THR A 57 21.67 -7.43 -11.70
C THR A 57 21.09 -6.97 -10.36
N ILE A 58 21.47 -7.61 -9.26
CA ILE A 58 21.00 -7.27 -7.90
C ILE A 58 21.38 -5.84 -7.49
N PRO A 59 22.67 -5.45 -7.46
CA PRO A 59 23.04 -4.09 -7.05
C PRO A 59 22.48 -3.02 -8.00
N THR A 60 22.37 -3.33 -9.30
CA THR A 60 21.76 -2.39 -10.26
C THR A 60 20.27 -2.21 -9.99
N GLY A 61 19.55 -3.30 -9.69
CA GLY A 61 18.15 -3.27 -9.31
C GLY A 61 17.92 -2.43 -8.05
N MET A 62 18.72 -2.65 -7.00
CA MET A 62 18.64 -1.84 -5.77
C MET A 62 18.87 -0.36 -6.03
N ILE A 63 19.88 0.00 -6.84
CA ILE A 63 20.14 1.41 -7.20
C ILE A 63 18.97 2.01 -7.97
N MET A 64 18.42 1.29 -8.94
CA MET A 64 17.27 1.77 -9.73
C MET A 64 16.03 1.96 -8.86
N VAL A 65 15.73 1.01 -7.97
CA VAL A 65 14.62 1.12 -7.01
C VAL A 65 14.84 2.31 -6.09
N TYR A 66 16.05 2.48 -5.56
CA TYR A 66 16.36 3.64 -4.71
C TYR A 66 16.13 4.96 -5.46
N ILE A 67 16.64 5.10 -6.69
CA ILE A 67 16.46 6.31 -7.50
C ILE A 67 14.97 6.54 -7.80
N MET A 68 14.23 5.50 -8.17
CA MET A 68 12.78 5.56 -8.39
C MET A 68 12.06 6.10 -7.15
N LEU A 69 12.35 5.55 -5.98
CA LEU A 69 11.76 5.99 -4.72
C LEU A 69 12.10 7.44 -4.40
N ARG A 70 13.34 7.89 -4.67
CA ARG A 70 13.74 9.29 -4.50
C ARG A 70 12.99 10.25 -5.43
N ILE A 71 12.63 9.81 -6.64
CA ILE A 71 11.88 10.62 -7.59
C ILE A 71 10.40 10.69 -7.22
N LEU A 72 9.80 9.56 -6.82
CA LEU A 72 8.37 9.44 -6.53
C LEU A 72 7.98 9.93 -5.12
N PHE A 73 8.86 9.76 -4.14
CA PHE A 73 8.63 10.12 -2.74
C PHE A 73 9.67 11.16 -2.29
N ARG A 74 9.61 12.35 -2.89
CA ARG A 74 10.57 13.44 -2.62
C ARG A 74 10.55 13.94 -1.19
N GLU A 75 9.39 13.89 -0.56
CA GLU A 75 9.15 14.37 0.80
C GLU A 75 9.72 13.44 1.88
N GLU A 76 9.96 12.17 1.54
CA GLU A 76 10.47 11.18 2.48
C GLU A 76 11.99 11.31 2.67
N SER A 77 12.48 10.92 3.85
CA SER A 77 13.91 11.04 4.17
C SER A 77 14.76 10.06 3.35
N LYS A 78 15.99 10.46 2.99
CA LYS A 78 16.93 9.63 2.20
C LYS A 78 17.17 8.27 2.84
N MET A 79 17.29 8.25 4.18
CA MET A 79 17.52 7.03 4.96
C MET A 79 16.31 6.11 4.92
N ARG A 80 15.08 6.64 4.93
CA ARG A 80 13.87 5.82 4.84
C ARG A 80 13.72 5.18 3.46
N CYS A 81 14.06 5.89 2.39
CA CYS A 81 14.12 5.31 1.03
C CYS A 81 15.16 4.18 0.93
N LEU A 82 16.32 4.37 1.55
CA LEU A 82 17.37 3.35 1.61
C LEU A 82 16.88 2.11 2.38
N TRP A 83 16.28 2.31 3.56
CA TRP A 83 15.71 1.24 4.36
C TRP A 83 14.61 0.46 3.63
N ALA A 84 13.68 1.14 2.95
CA ALA A 84 12.64 0.47 2.18
C ALA A 84 13.24 -0.41 1.07
N THR A 85 14.30 0.07 0.41
CA THR A 85 14.99 -0.69 -0.63
C THR A 85 15.66 -1.94 -0.06
N ILE A 86 16.31 -1.81 1.11
CA ILE A 86 16.95 -2.95 1.80
C ILE A 86 15.91 -3.97 2.25
N ILE A 87 14.80 -3.52 2.85
CA ILE A 87 13.70 -4.41 3.28
C ILE A 87 13.10 -5.14 2.08
N TRP A 88 12.89 -4.42 0.97
CA TRP A 88 12.36 -4.99 -0.26
C TRP A 88 13.24 -6.13 -0.79
N GLU A 89 14.55 -5.89 -0.88
CA GLU A 89 15.53 -6.88 -1.34
C GLU A 89 15.64 -8.06 -0.36
N PHE A 90 15.66 -7.78 0.93
CA PHE A 90 15.74 -8.82 1.96
C PHE A 90 14.54 -9.79 1.91
N ILE A 91 13.33 -9.26 1.71
CA ILE A 91 12.12 -10.06 1.57
C ILE A 91 12.16 -10.90 0.28
N MET A 92 12.63 -10.32 -0.83
CA MET A 92 12.84 -11.05 -2.08
C MET A 92 13.80 -12.22 -1.89
N PHE A 93 14.97 -11.96 -1.31
CA PHE A 93 15.97 -12.98 -1.00
C PHE A 93 15.42 -14.09 -0.10
N PHE A 94 14.65 -13.74 0.94
CA PHE A 94 14.05 -14.73 1.83
C PHE A 94 13.00 -15.59 1.12
N CYS A 95 12.19 -14.99 0.23
CA CYS A 95 11.25 -15.75 -0.60
C CYS A 95 12.00 -16.68 -1.56
N GLU A 96 13.12 -16.25 -2.16
CA GLU A 96 13.94 -17.10 -3.02
C GLU A 96 14.54 -18.29 -2.26
N ILE A 97 14.95 -18.13 -0.99
CA ILE A 97 15.40 -19.25 -0.15
C ILE A 97 14.29 -20.27 0.06
N ILE A 98 13.06 -19.82 0.37
CA ILE A 98 11.90 -20.71 0.54
C ILE A 98 11.62 -21.46 -0.76
N MET A 99 11.66 -20.76 -1.89
CA MET A 99 11.46 -21.34 -3.21
C MET A 99 12.52 -22.37 -3.57
N LEU A 100 13.79 -22.07 -3.28
CA LEU A 100 14.91 -22.99 -3.47
C LEU A 100 14.75 -24.25 -2.60
N ALA A 101 14.34 -24.10 -1.33
CA ALA A 101 14.09 -25.22 -0.45
C ALA A 101 12.94 -26.11 -0.97
N MET A 102 11.86 -25.51 -1.47
CA MET A 102 10.76 -26.26 -2.10
C MET A 102 11.21 -26.98 -3.38
N LEU A 103 12.03 -26.33 -4.21
CA LEU A 103 12.57 -26.93 -5.42
C LEU A 103 13.53 -28.09 -5.13
N LEU A 104 14.28 -28.05 -4.03
CA LEU A 104 15.14 -29.16 -3.58
C LEU A 104 14.33 -30.36 -3.05
N LEU A 105 13.12 -30.12 -2.53
CA LEU A 105 12.22 -31.16 -2.03
C LEU A 105 11.32 -31.75 -3.11
N SER A 106 11.14 -31.03 -4.21
CA SER A 106 10.51 -31.50 -5.42
C SER A 106 11.58 -32.18 -6.27
N ASP A 107 11.39 -33.40 -6.75
CA ASP A 107 12.33 -34.10 -7.66
C ASP A 107 12.44 -33.42 -9.06
N THR A 108 12.25 -32.11 -9.14
CA THR A 108 12.37 -31.26 -10.31
C THR A 108 13.80 -30.81 -10.50
N GLU A 109 14.33 -30.93 -11.72
CA GLU A 109 15.66 -30.45 -12.05
C GLU A 109 15.79 -28.93 -11.81
N ILE A 110 16.86 -28.53 -11.12
CA ILE A 110 17.18 -27.12 -10.89
C ILE A 110 17.72 -26.54 -12.19
N GLN A 111 16.92 -25.72 -12.85
CA GLN A 111 17.32 -25.01 -14.07
C GLN A 111 17.23 -23.50 -13.85
N GLN A 112 18.08 -22.75 -14.55
CA GLN A 112 18.01 -21.30 -14.47
C GLN A 112 16.70 -20.83 -15.10
N VAL A 113 15.85 -20.17 -14.30
CA VAL A 113 14.56 -19.64 -14.77
C VAL A 113 14.85 -18.57 -15.81
N THR A 114 14.39 -18.81 -17.03
CA THR A 114 14.44 -17.85 -18.14
C THR A 114 13.02 -17.65 -18.66
N PHE A 115 12.80 -16.67 -19.54
CA PHE A 115 11.49 -16.51 -20.19
C PHE A 115 11.00 -17.78 -20.91
N PHE A 116 11.91 -18.69 -21.24
CA PHE A 116 11.66 -19.94 -21.95
C PHE A 116 11.56 -21.17 -21.04
N HIS A 117 12.17 -21.15 -19.85
CA HIS A 117 12.14 -22.26 -18.89
C HIS A 117 11.44 -21.82 -17.61
N GLN A 118 10.21 -22.31 -17.44
CA GLN A 118 9.31 -21.96 -16.34
C GLN A 118 9.12 -23.19 -15.46
N TYR A 119 9.17 -22.98 -14.14
CA TYR A 119 8.80 -24.01 -13.18
C TYR A 119 7.29 -24.27 -13.22
N THR A 120 6.87 -25.36 -12.59
CA THR A 120 5.44 -25.65 -12.40
C THR A 120 4.75 -24.45 -11.74
N LEU A 121 3.57 -24.08 -12.24
CA LEU A 121 2.85 -22.86 -11.86
C LEU A 121 2.70 -22.68 -10.34
N TRP A 122 2.55 -23.78 -9.60
CA TRP A 122 2.42 -23.78 -8.14
C TRP A 122 3.60 -23.13 -7.40
N PHE A 123 4.82 -23.22 -7.95
CA PHE A 123 5.97 -22.54 -7.37
C PHE A 123 5.79 -21.02 -7.40
N TYR A 124 5.33 -20.45 -8.52
CA TYR A 124 5.07 -19.02 -8.62
C TYR A 124 3.92 -18.55 -7.73
N VAL A 125 2.91 -19.40 -7.52
CA VAL A 125 1.79 -19.12 -6.60
C VAL A 125 2.30 -19.01 -5.16
N VAL A 126 3.08 -19.98 -4.71
CA VAL A 126 3.63 -19.98 -3.36
C VAL A 126 4.56 -18.80 -3.17
N GLN A 127 5.44 -18.53 -4.14
CA GLN A 127 6.33 -17.36 -4.12
C GLN A 127 5.54 -16.06 -3.96
N TYR A 128 4.46 -15.89 -4.72
CA TYR A 128 3.63 -14.70 -4.68
C TYR A 128 2.93 -14.53 -3.33
N ILE A 129 2.37 -15.61 -2.77
CA ILE A 129 1.75 -15.61 -1.44
C ILE A 129 2.78 -15.25 -0.37
N CYS A 130 3.98 -15.84 -0.42
CA CYS A 130 5.07 -15.51 0.50
C CYS A 130 5.45 -14.02 0.43
N LEU A 131 5.63 -13.47 -0.78
CA LEU A 131 5.95 -12.06 -0.97
C LEU A 131 4.88 -11.15 -0.35
N LEU A 132 3.59 -11.45 -0.58
CA LEU A 132 2.51 -10.68 0.03
C LEU A 132 2.51 -10.75 1.55
N ILE A 133 2.68 -11.94 2.13
CA ILE A 133 2.72 -12.10 3.59
C ILE A 133 3.88 -11.30 4.20
N PHE A 134 5.09 -11.45 3.66
CA PHE A 134 6.26 -10.77 4.20
C PHE A 134 6.21 -9.25 3.98
N TYR A 135 5.73 -8.77 2.83
CA TYR A 135 5.56 -7.33 2.62
C TYR A 135 4.50 -6.73 3.53
N SER A 136 3.36 -7.39 3.73
CA SER A 136 2.33 -6.93 4.67
C SER A 136 2.86 -6.90 6.11
N LEU A 137 3.61 -7.92 6.54
CA LEU A 137 4.27 -7.93 7.84
C LEU A 137 5.28 -6.78 7.97
N ALA A 138 6.06 -6.50 6.92
CA ALA A 138 7.02 -5.41 6.94
C ALA A 138 6.35 -4.02 6.96
N ILE A 139 5.21 -3.85 6.28
CA ILE A 139 4.40 -2.62 6.38
C ILE A 139 3.89 -2.43 7.81
N VAL A 140 3.38 -3.49 8.45
CA VAL A 140 2.87 -3.40 9.82
C VAL A 140 3.98 -3.09 10.83
N LEU A 141 5.16 -3.69 10.68
CA LEU A 141 6.28 -3.55 11.62
C LEU A 141 7.07 -2.25 11.43
N PHE A 142 7.27 -1.81 10.18
CA PHE A 142 8.21 -0.74 9.82
C PHE A 142 7.55 0.42 9.05
N GLY A 143 6.27 0.32 8.73
CA GLY A 143 5.51 1.37 8.05
C GLY A 143 5.15 2.57 8.94
N PRO A 144 4.41 3.55 8.41
CA PRO A 144 3.99 4.72 9.18
C PRO A 144 3.05 4.30 10.32
N LYS A 145 3.07 4.99 11.47
CA LYS A 145 2.20 4.70 12.63
C LYS A 145 0.69 4.64 12.30
N GLU A 146 0.27 5.25 11.18
CA GLU A 146 -1.10 5.19 10.64
C GLU A 146 -1.47 3.83 10.01
N ALA A 147 -0.47 3.00 9.65
CA ALA A 147 -0.68 1.66 9.08
C ALA A 147 -1.23 0.66 10.10
N SER A 148 -1.16 0.96 11.41
CA SER A 148 -1.77 0.13 12.47
C SER A 148 -3.25 0.45 12.75
N ASP A 149 -3.88 1.37 12.00
CA ASP A 149 -5.33 1.60 12.13
C ASP A 149 -6.07 0.33 11.64
N PRO A 150 -6.96 -0.28 12.46
CA PRO A 150 -7.69 -1.49 12.09
C PRO A 150 -8.45 -1.36 10.77
N GLN A 151 -8.84 -0.15 10.37
CA GLN A 151 -9.49 0.08 9.08
C GLN A 151 -8.53 -0.03 7.89
N THR A 152 -7.28 0.40 8.06
CA THR A 152 -6.22 0.24 7.05
C THR A 152 -5.89 -1.24 6.86
N ILE A 153 -5.82 -2.00 7.96
CA ILE A 153 -5.60 -3.46 7.93
C ILE A 153 -6.76 -4.19 7.23
N ILE A 154 -8.01 -3.79 7.48
CA ILE A 154 -9.19 -4.33 6.77
C ILE A 154 -9.11 -4.01 5.28
N LEU A 155 -8.71 -2.80 4.91
CA LEU A 155 -8.56 -2.42 3.51
C LEU A 155 -7.46 -3.22 2.81
N GLU A 156 -6.31 -3.41 3.48
CA GLU A 156 -5.19 -4.21 3.00
C GLU A 156 -5.57 -5.69 2.82
N SER A 157 -6.30 -6.26 3.76
CA SER A 157 -6.77 -7.65 3.67
C SER A 157 -7.83 -7.86 2.58
N ILE A 158 -8.74 -6.90 2.37
CA ILE A 158 -9.68 -6.96 1.21
C ILE A 158 -8.91 -6.83 -0.11
N LEU A 159 -7.91 -5.95 -0.18
CA LEU A 159 -7.07 -5.79 -1.37
C LEU A 159 -6.29 -7.07 -1.68
N MET A 160 -5.76 -7.73 -0.64
CA MET A 160 -5.07 -9.01 -0.74
C MET A 160 -6.00 -10.12 -1.27
N ALA A 161 -7.22 -10.21 -0.73
CA ALA A 161 -8.22 -11.16 -1.21
C ALA A 161 -8.61 -10.89 -2.68
N LEU A 162 -8.74 -9.61 -3.07
CA LEU A 162 -9.05 -9.20 -4.44
C LEU A 162 -7.93 -9.60 -5.42
N GLN A 163 -6.68 -9.43 -5.02
CA GLN A 163 -5.52 -9.79 -5.85
C GLN A 163 -5.43 -11.31 -6.06
N ILE A 164 -5.62 -12.10 -4.99
CA ILE A 164 -5.67 -13.57 -5.07
C ILE A 164 -6.81 -14.02 -6.00
N LEU A 165 -8.00 -13.44 -5.86
CA LEU A 165 -9.14 -13.71 -6.75
C LEU A 165 -8.85 -13.36 -8.21
N SER A 166 -8.21 -12.22 -8.48
CA SER A 166 -7.85 -11.80 -9.84
C SER A 166 -6.84 -12.78 -10.48
N PHE A 167 -5.89 -13.27 -9.69
CA PHE A 167 -4.89 -14.21 -10.12
C PHE A 167 -5.50 -15.57 -10.44
N LEU A 168 -6.37 -16.08 -9.57
CA LEU A 168 -7.11 -17.34 -9.79
C LEU A 168 -7.99 -17.25 -11.05
N LEU A 169 -8.67 -16.11 -11.25
CA LEU A 169 -9.51 -15.87 -12.41
C LEU A 169 -8.70 -15.83 -13.72
N CYS A 170 -7.55 -15.14 -13.73
CA CYS A 170 -6.64 -15.13 -14.87
C CYS A 170 -6.10 -16.54 -15.17
N THR A 171 -5.78 -17.31 -14.12
CA THR A 171 -5.32 -18.70 -14.26
C THR A 171 -6.42 -19.58 -14.86
N CYS A 172 -7.66 -19.47 -14.38
CA CYS A 172 -8.78 -20.23 -14.96
C CYS A 172 -9.04 -19.90 -16.44
N ILE A 173 -8.90 -18.64 -16.83
CA ILE A 173 -9.08 -18.20 -18.23
C ILE A 173 -7.95 -18.74 -19.13
N VAL A 174 -6.69 -18.64 -18.70
CA VAL A 174 -5.52 -19.04 -19.52
C VAL A 174 -5.46 -20.55 -19.75
N TYR A 175 -5.87 -21.35 -18.77
CA TYR A 175 -5.86 -22.81 -18.85
C TYR A 175 -7.20 -23.41 -19.29
N GLU A 176 -8.14 -22.58 -19.77
CA GLU A 176 -9.49 -22.98 -20.17
C GLU A 176 -10.20 -23.87 -19.13
N ILE A 177 -9.96 -23.58 -17.85
CA ILE A 177 -10.52 -24.34 -16.74
C ILE A 177 -12.01 -23.99 -16.66
N ASN A 178 -12.86 -25.01 -16.83
CA ASN A 178 -14.31 -25.06 -16.61
C ASN A 178 -15.03 -23.70 -16.42
N LEU A 179 -15.90 -23.35 -17.38
CA LEU A 179 -16.70 -22.12 -17.42
C LEU A 179 -17.41 -21.77 -16.10
N TYR A 180 -17.90 -22.77 -15.35
CA TYR A 180 -18.60 -22.54 -14.08
C TYR A 180 -17.68 -21.95 -13.00
N LEU A 181 -16.40 -22.35 -12.96
CA LEU A 181 -15.40 -21.79 -12.03
C LEU A 181 -15.03 -20.36 -12.41
N ILE A 182 -14.90 -20.07 -13.71
CA ILE A 182 -14.64 -18.72 -14.21
C ILE A 182 -15.77 -17.78 -13.80
N VAL A 183 -17.03 -18.19 -14.00
CA VAL A 183 -18.21 -17.38 -13.59
C VAL A 183 -18.23 -17.18 -12.08
N LEU A 184 -17.99 -18.22 -11.28
CA LEU A 184 -17.95 -18.13 -9.82
C LEU A 184 -16.89 -17.13 -9.33
N TYR A 185 -15.65 -17.25 -9.81
CA TYR A 185 -14.58 -16.33 -9.43
C TYR A 185 -14.82 -14.91 -9.94
N SER A 186 -15.48 -14.75 -11.09
CA SER A 186 -15.85 -13.43 -11.63
C SER A 186 -16.86 -12.72 -10.75
N VAL A 187 -17.87 -13.45 -10.27
CA VAL A 187 -18.87 -12.93 -9.33
C VAL A 187 -18.23 -12.56 -8.00
N LEU A 188 -17.38 -13.42 -7.45
CA LEU A 188 -16.66 -13.15 -6.20
C LEU A 188 -15.73 -11.94 -6.33
N PHE A 189 -14.97 -11.84 -7.42
CA PHE A 189 -14.13 -10.69 -7.71
C PHE A 189 -14.96 -9.40 -7.77
N LEU A 190 -16.08 -9.40 -8.50
CA LEU A 190 -16.94 -8.23 -8.65
C LEU A 190 -17.56 -7.79 -7.31
N LEU A 191 -17.99 -8.74 -6.47
CA LEU A 191 -18.47 -8.46 -5.11
C LEU A 191 -17.36 -7.86 -4.22
N SER A 192 -16.14 -8.39 -4.31
CA SER A 192 -14.99 -7.87 -3.56
C SER A 192 -14.58 -6.47 -4.04
N VAL A 193 -14.66 -6.16 -5.34
CA VAL A 193 -14.44 -4.79 -5.87
C VAL A 193 -15.48 -3.82 -5.32
N LEU A 194 -16.77 -4.18 -5.36
CA LEU A 194 -17.84 -3.33 -4.84
C LEU A 194 -17.69 -3.08 -3.34
N TYR A 195 -17.31 -4.10 -2.58
CA TYR A 195 -17.07 -3.98 -1.15
C TYR A 195 -15.86 -3.09 -0.83
N LEU A 196 -14.76 -3.24 -1.57
CA LEU A 196 -13.58 -2.36 -1.48
C LEU A 196 -13.96 -0.91 -1.78
N PHE A 197 -14.73 -0.67 -2.83
CA PHE A 197 -15.16 0.68 -3.22
C PHE A 197 -16.00 1.34 -2.12
N LYS A 198 -16.94 0.60 -1.53
CA LYS A 198 -17.73 1.08 -0.38
C LYS A 198 -16.83 1.42 0.81
N LYS A 199 -15.86 0.57 1.14
CA LYS A 199 -14.93 0.81 2.25
C LYS A 199 -14.00 1.99 2.01
N LEU A 200 -13.57 2.21 0.77
CA LEU A 200 -12.79 3.39 0.37
C LEU A 200 -13.55 4.70 0.58
N ILE A 201 -14.83 4.76 0.20
CA ILE A 201 -15.68 5.95 0.43
C ILE A 201 -15.78 6.23 1.93
N GLN A 202 -16.09 5.21 2.73
CA GLN A 202 -16.18 5.36 4.19
C GLN A 202 -14.86 5.85 4.80
N PHE A 203 -13.73 5.32 4.33
CA PHE A 203 -12.41 5.73 4.82
C PHE A 203 -12.10 7.19 4.47
N GLN A 204 -12.46 7.66 3.27
CA GLN A 204 -12.31 9.07 2.89
C GLN A 204 -13.19 9.99 3.71
N GLU A 205 -14.46 9.62 3.95
CA GLU A 205 -15.38 10.39 4.78
C GLU A 205 -14.86 10.53 6.21
N GLN A 206 -14.36 9.45 6.80
CA GLN A 206 -13.79 9.48 8.15
C GLN A 206 -12.50 10.30 8.22
N LYS A 207 -11.63 10.21 7.21
CA LYS A 207 -10.43 11.05 7.14
C LYS A 207 -10.82 12.53 7.06
N LYS A 208 -11.83 12.86 6.25
CA LYS A 208 -12.38 14.22 6.15
C LYS A 208 -12.96 14.68 7.49
N GLN A 209 -13.72 13.84 8.19
CA GLN A 209 -14.25 14.15 9.52
C GLN A 209 -13.15 14.40 10.55
N LYS A 210 -12.09 13.58 10.59
CA LYS A 210 -10.94 13.79 11.49
C LYS A 210 -10.26 15.14 11.25
N VAL A 211 -10.06 15.52 9.99
CA VAL A 211 -9.47 16.82 9.63
C VAL A 211 -10.39 17.97 10.03
N THR A 212 -11.69 17.88 9.74
CA THR A 212 -12.67 18.90 10.13
C THR A 212 -12.76 19.04 11.64
N ALA A 213 -12.75 17.93 12.39
CA ALA A 213 -12.79 17.94 13.84
C ALA A 213 -11.55 18.63 14.44
N HIS A 214 -10.36 18.34 13.90
CA HIS A 214 -9.13 19.02 14.30
C HIS A 214 -9.21 20.54 14.08
N PHE A 215 -9.66 20.96 12.90
CA PHE A 215 -9.81 22.38 12.58
C PHE A 215 -10.83 23.08 13.49
N LEU A 216 -11.96 22.44 13.77
CA LEU A 216 -12.97 22.96 14.71
C LEU A 216 -12.39 23.09 16.12
N GLN A 217 -11.58 22.13 16.56
CA GLN A 217 -10.96 22.15 17.87
C GLN A 217 -9.90 23.27 17.99
N GLU A 218 -9.12 23.52 16.93
CA GLU A 218 -8.21 24.67 16.86
C GLU A 218 -8.97 26.00 16.92
N GLN A 219 -10.06 26.14 16.16
CA GLN A 219 -10.88 27.35 16.20
C GLN A 219 -11.52 27.57 17.58
N LEU A 220 -12.02 26.50 18.22
CA LEU A 220 -12.57 26.57 19.57
C LEU A 220 -11.51 27.06 20.57
N ASN A 221 -10.29 26.51 20.50
CA ASN A 221 -9.20 26.92 21.37
C ASN A 221 -8.84 28.40 21.17
N GLN A 222 -8.77 28.88 19.93
CA GLN A 222 -8.54 30.30 19.61
C GLN A 222 -9.64 31.20 20.17
N GLN A 223 -10.91 30.78 20.06
CA GLN A 223 -12.03 31.53 20.63
C GLN A 223 -11.99 31.57 22.16
N ILE A 224 -11.60 30.47 22.81
CA ILE A 224 -11.43 30.40 24.27
C ILE A 224 -10.30 31.33 24.72
N GLU A 225 -9.16 31.32 24.03
CA GLU A 225 -8.04 32.23 24.33
C GLU A 225 -8.46 33.70 24.19
N HIS A 226 -9.15 34.05 23.10
CA HIS A 226 -9.67 35.40 22.89
C HIS A 226 -10.68 35.78 23.99
N TYR A 227 -11.55 34.86 24.41
CA TYR A 227 -12.48 35.09 25.51
C TYR A 227 -11.78 35.30 26.85
N ILE A 228 -10.73 34.53 27.15
CA ILE A 228 -9.92 34.71 28.36
C ILE A 228 -9.23 36.08 28.35
N GLN A 229 -8.69 36.51 27.20
CA GLN A 229 -8.09 37.83 27.03
C GLN A 229 -9.13 38.96 27.23
N LEU A 230 -10.33 38.83 26.66
CA LEU A 230 -11.42 39.79 26.87
C LEU A 230 -11.88 39.84 28.33
N LYS A 231 -11.97 38.70 29.03
CA LYS A 231 -12.35 38.63 30.45
C LYS A 231 -11.33 39.32 31.38
N GLN A 232 -10.08 39.43 30.95
CA GLN A 232 -9.03 40.14 31.67
C GLN A 232 -9.08 41.67 31.45
N GLN A 233 -9.82 42.16 30.45
CA GLN A 233 -10.06 43.60 30.29
C GLN A 233 -11.14 44.10 31.27
N ASP A 234 -10.80 45.14 32.04
CA ASP A 234 -11.70 45.73 33.04
C ASP A 234 -13.03 46.23 32.47
N GLN A 235 -13.05 46.63 31.20
CA GLN A 235 -14.27 47.05 30.50
C GLN A 235 -15.27 45.90 30.35
N PHE A 236 -14.81 44.68 30.08
CA PHE A 236 -15.68 43.50 29.91
C PHE A 236 -16.24 43.01 31.24
N ARG A 237 -15.50 43.17 32.34
CA ARG A 237 -15.99 42.91 33.70
C ARG A 237 -17.11 43.89 34.09
N LYS A 238 -16.94 45.18 33.79
CA LYS A 238 -17.97 46.20 33.99
C LYS A 238 -19.22 45.91 33.17
N LEU A 239 -19.05 45.61 31.88
CA LEU A 239 -20.17 45.32 30.98
C LEU A 239 -20.96 44.07 31.41
N ARG A 240 -20.27 43.02 31.87
CA ARG A 240 -20.92 41.83 32.44
C ARG A 240 -21.68 42.14 33.72
N HIS A 241 -21.11 42.98 34.60
CA HIS A 241 -21.76 43.39 35.84
C HIS A 241 -23.00 44.25 35.57
N ASP A 242 -22.93 45.16 34.59
CA ASP A 242 -24.05 45.99 34.15
C ASP A 242 -25.16 45.14 33.50
N TYR A 243 -24.79 44.12 32.72
CA TYR A 243 -25.75 43.21 32.10
C TYR A 243 -26.45 42.29 33.11
N ILE A 244 -25.74 41.79 34.13
CA ILE A 244 -26.34 41.00 35.21
C ILE A 244 -27.31 41.88 36.02
N ASN A 245 -26.89 43.09 36.39
CA ASN A 245 -27.74 44.05 37.08
C ASN A 245 -28.98 44.44 36.25
N PHE A 246 -28.84 44.53 34.93
CA PHE A 246 -29.94 44.78 34.02
C PHE A 246 -30.92 43.60 33.99
N MET A 247 -30.43 42.37 33.84
CA MET A 247 -31.27 41.17 33.83
C MET A 247 -32.02 40.98 35.16
N GLU A 248 -31.36 41.19 36.30
CA GLU A 248 -31.99 41.09 37.62
C GLU A 248 -33.10 42.14 37.80
N ARG A 249 -32.89 43.38 37.34
CA ARG A 249 -33.91 44.46 37.38
C ARG A 249 -35.12 44.23 36.48
N PHE A 250 -35.00 43.41 35.45
CA PHE A 250 -36.09 43.11 34.51
C PHE A 250 -36.68 41.71 34.72
N SER A 251 -36.19 40.96 35.72
CA SER A 251 -36.73 39.66 36.13
C SER A 251 -37.67 39.73 37.35
N GLU A 252 -37.87 40.94 37.91
CA GLU A 252 -38.97 41.28 38.83
C GLU A 252 -40.15 41.87 38.05
#